data_AF-A0A352RK63-F1
#
_entry.id   AF-A0A352RK63-F1
#
_cell.length_a   1.000
_cell.length_b   1.000
_cell.length_c   1.000
_cell.angle_alpha   90.00
_cell.angle_beta   90.00
_cell.angle_gamma   90.00
#
_symmetry.space_group_name_H-M   'P 1'
#
loop_
_entity.id
_entity.type
_entity.pdbx_description
1 polymer ?
#
loop_
_entity_poly.entity_id
_entity_poly.type
_entity_poly.pdbx_seq_one_letter_code
_entity_poly.pdbx_strand_id
1 'polypeptide(L)' 'DSLETKLLMKHLVQLISGEKVEVPIYDFPQHLRNSKTKNISPCQILIVDGILVLNDSQLCELMDLKVFV' A
#
# COMPACT_ATOMS: atom_id res chain seq x y z
N ASP A 1 12.92 7.23 -7.01
CA ASP A 1 11.65 6.59 -7.36
C ASP A 1 10.48 7.50 -7.05
N SER A 2 9.60 7.72 -8.02
CA SER A 2 8.36 8.50 -7.83
C SER A 2 7.28 7.73 -7.08
N LEU A 3 7.41 6.40 -6.99
CA LEU A 3 6.52 5.49 -6.28
C LEU A 3 7.29 4.78 -5.17
N GLU A 4 6.77 4.84 -3.95
CA GLU A 4 7.39 4.24 -2.77
C GLU A 4 6.96 2.76 -2.60
N THR A 5 7.14 1.93 -3.63
CA THR A 5 6.72 0.51 -3.61
C THR A 5 7.32 -0.26 -2.42
N LYS A 6 8.57 0.05 -2.04
CA LYS A 6 9.21 -0.53 -0.85
C LYS A 6 8.47 -0.20 0.45
N LEU A 7 7.95 1.02 0.58
CA LEU A 7 7.15 1.43 1.74
C LEU A 7 5.80 0.71 1.75
N LEU A 8 5.16 0.58 0.59
CA LEU A 8 3.93 -0.21 0.43
C LEU A 8 4.15 -1.65 0.90
N MET A 9 5.17 -2.34 0.38
CA MET A 9 5.48 -3.73 0.78
C MET A 9 5.74 -3.85 2.28
N LYS A 10 6.50 -2.92 2.86
CA LYS A 10 6.72 -2.89 4.32
C LYS A 10 5.40 -2.80 5.09
N HIS A 11 4.51 -1.89 4.71
CA HIS A 11 3.22 -1.74 5.37
C HIS A 11 2.32 -2.97 5.17
N LEU A 12 2.35 -3.61 4.00
CA LEU A 12 1.60 -4.84 3.76
C LEU A 12 2.07 -5.98 4.65
N VAL A 13 3.40 -6.19 4.76
CA VAL A 13 3.96 -7.21 5.65
C VAL A 13 3.52 -6.98 7.10
N GLN A 14 3.55 -5.73 7.57
CA GLN A 14 3.09 -5.37 8.92
C GLN A 14 1.58 -5.63 9.11
N LEU A 15 0.75 -5.26 8.15
CA LEU A 15 -0.69 -5.51 8.23
C LEU A 15 -1.00 -7.01 8.22
N ILE A 16 -0.30 -7.78 7.38
CA ILE A 16 -0.42 -9.25 7.33
C ILE A 16 0.01 -9.88 8.67
N SER A 17 1.04 -9.32 9.34
CA SER A 17 1.50 -9.80 10.65
C SER A 17 0.64 -9.32 11.82
N GLY A 18 -0.48 -8.62 11.58
CA GLY A 18 -1.36 -8.15 12.64
C GLY A 18 -0.91 -6.84 13.31
N GLU A 19 -0.01 -6.09 12.67
CA GLU A 19 0.43 -4.77 13.15
C GLU A 19 -0.33 -3.63 12.45
N LYS A 20 -0.62 -2.57 13.21
CA LYS A 20 -1.16 -1.31 12.66
C LYS A 20 -0.06 -0.51 11.96
N VAL A 21 -0.42 0.25 10.93
CA VAL A 21 0.51 1.08 10.16
C VAL A 21 -0.01 2.51 9.97
N GLU A 22 0.91 3.44 9.75
CA GLU A 22 0.62 4.84 9.44
C GLU A 22 0.81 5.08 7.94
N VAL A 23 -0.28 5.09 7.19
CA VAL A 23 -0.24 5.24 5.74
C VAL A 23 -0.18 6.73 5.37
N PRO A 24 0.77 7.16 4.53
CA PRO A 24 0.82 8.54 4.06
C PRO A 24 -0.44 8.91 3.27
N ILE A 25 -0.89 10.16 3.42
CA ILE A 25 -2.01 10.69 2.64
C ILE A 25 -1.44 11.51 1.48
N TYR A 26 -1.89 11.24 0.26
CA TYR A 26 -1.58 12.07 -0.90
C TYR A 26 -2.63 13.16 -1.08
N ASP A 27 -2.20 14.42 -1.13
CA ASP A 27 -3.05 15.58 -1.39
C ASP A 27 -3.15 15.78 -2.91
N PHE A 28 -4.25 15.32 -3.51
CA PHE A 28 -4.49 15.43 -4.95
C PHE A 28 -4.53 16.88 -5.45
N PRO A 29 -5.24 17.82 -4.79
CA PRO A 29 -5.21 19.23 -5.19
C PRO A 29 -3.81 19.84 -5.22
N GLN A 30 -2.96 19.54 -4.23
CA GLN A 30 -1.63 20.13 -4.12
C GLN A 30 -0.54 19.30 -4.82
N HIS A 31 -0.88 18.11 -5.31
CA HIS A 31 0.05 17.13 -5.88
C HIS A 31 1.22 16.77 -4.96
N LEU A 32 1.01 16.81 -3.64
CA LEU A 32 2.05 16.64 -2.64
C LEU A 32 1.65 15.59 -1.60
N ARG A 33 2.66 15.00 -0.95
CA ARG A 33 2.45 14.18 0.23
C ARG A 33 2.02 15.09 1.39
N ASN A 34 0.91 14.76 2.04
CA ASN A 34 0.51 15.42 3.26
C ASN A 34 1.43 14.98 4.42
N SER A 35 1.68 15.87 5.38
CA SER A 35 2.41 15.51 6.61
C SER A 35 1.60 14.58 7.53
N LYS A 36 0.29 14.51 7.31
CA LYS A 36 -0.62 13.62 8.03
C LYS A 36 -0.58 12.20 7.47
N THR A 37 -0.73 11.24 8.37
CA THR A 37 -0.91 9.83 8.07
C THR A 37 -2.32 9.39 8.46
N LYS A 38 -2.75 8.28 7.88
CA LYS A 38 -3.96 7.56 8.26
C LYS A 38 -3.54 6.29 8.99
N ASN A 39 -4.01 6.11 10.22
CA ASN A 39 -3.84 4.85 10.94
C ASN A 39 -4.72 3.78 10.28
N ILE A 40 -4.10 2.68 9.86
CA ILE A 40 -4.78 1.50 9.34
C ILE A 40 -4.50 0.33 10.27
N SER A 41 -5.58 -0.30 10.75
CA SER A 41 -5.52 -1.54 11.52
C SER A 41 -5.56 -2.77 10.60
N PRO A 42 -4.97 -3.89 11.01
CA PRO A 42 -5.08 -5.16 10.29
C PRO A 42 -6.54 -5.55 10.03
N CYS A 43 -6.78 -6.16 8.88
CA CYS A 43 -8.10 -6.65 8.49
C CYS A 43 -7.98 -8.00 7.79
N GLN A 44 -9.07 -8.77 7.77
CA GLN A 44 -9.09 -10.11 7.16
C GLN A 44 -8.86 -10.09 5.65
N ILE A 45 -9.28 -9.00 4.98
CA ILE A 45 -9.14 -8.83 3.54
C ILE A 45 -8.51 -7.46 3.31
N LEU A 46 -7.35 -7.42 2.67
CA LEU A 46 -6.74 -6.20 2.16
C LEU A 46 -6.96 -6.12 0.65
N ILE A 47 -7.37 -4.94 0.17
CA ILE A 47 -7.45 -4.62 -1.26
C ILE A 47 -6.37 -3.60 -1.56
N VAL A 48 -5.48 -3.95 -2.50
CA VAL A 48 -4.42 -3.07 -2.98
C VAL A 48 -4.76 -2.68 -4.41
N ASP A 49 -5.06 -1.40 -4.62
CA ASP A 49 -5.46 -0.84 -5.91
C ASP A 49 -4.43 0.19 -6.41
N GLY A 50 -4.26 0.28 -7.73
CA GLY A 50 -3.41 1.25 -8.37
C GLY A 50 -2.87 0.80 -9.73
N ILE A 51 -2.47 1.77 -10.55
CA ILE A 51 -2.06 1.56 -11.95
C ILE A 51 -0.84 0.66 -12.17
N LEU A 52 -0.03 0.41 -11.14
CA LEU A 52 1.23 -0.34 -11.22
C LEU A 52 1.39 -1.39 -10.12
N VAL A 53 0.31 -1.76 -9.41
CA VAL A 53 0.38 -2.69 -8.27
C VAL A 53 0.79 -4.11 -8.67
N LEU A 54 0.69 -4.45 -9.95
CA LEU A 54 1.10 -5.75 -10.50
C LEU A 54 2.46 -5.72 -11.23
N ASN A 55 3.18 -4.59 -11.20
CA ASN A 55 4.45 -4.43 -11.94
C ASN A 55 5.67 -5.03 -11.21
N ASP A 56 5.65 -5.04 -9.86
CA ASP A 56 6.74 -5.55 -9.04
C ASP A 56 6.43 -6.99 -8.60
N SER A 57 7.32 -7.94 -8.93
CA SER A 57 7.10 -9.35 -8.61
C SER A 57 7.09 -9.62 -7.10
N GLN A 58 7.90 -8.89 -6.32
CA GLN A 58 7.95 -9.05 -4.86
C GLN A 58 6.64 -8.59 -4.21
N LEU A 59 6.04 -7.53 -4.74
CA LEU A 59 4.72 -7.09 -4.31
C LEU A 59 3.64 -8.13 -4.67
N CYS A 60 3.73 -8.72 -5.85
CA CYS A 60 2.80 -9.77 -6.31
C CYS A 60 2.90 -11.09 -5.53
N GLU A 61 4.04 -11.37 -4.89
CA GLU A 61 4.24 -12.52 -4.01
C GLU A 61 3.49 -12.38 -2.67
N LEU A 62 3.16 -11.15 -2.26
CA LEU A 62 2.36 -10.87 -1.06
C LEU A 62 0.84 -10.98 -1.31
N MET A 63 0.41 -11.24 -2.55
CA MET A 63 -1.00 -11.22 -2.95
C MET A 63 -1.55 -12.62 -3.23
N ASP A 64 -2.66 -12.96 -2.58
CA ASP A 64 -3.38 -14.21 -2.82
C ASP A 64 -4.19 -14.19 -4.14
N LEU A 65 -4.73 -13.02 -4.52
CA LEU A 65 -5.53 -12.82 -5.73
C LEU A 65 -5.04 -11.58 -6.49
N LYS A 66 -4.96 -11.68 -7.82
CA LYS A 66 -4.52 -10.61 -8.72
C LYS A 66 -5.54 -10.42 -9.83
N VAL A 67 -5.99 -9.19 -10.05
CA VAL A 67 -7.00 -8.82 -11.05
C VAL A 67 -6.50 -7.62 -11.85
N PHE A 68 -6.66 -7.68 -13.18
CA PHE A 68 -6.37 -6.59 -14.11
C PHE A 68 -7.61 -6.33 -14.96
N VAL A 69 -7.98 -5.05 -15.12
CA VAL A 69 -9.19 -4.59 -15.83
C VAL A 69 -8.80 -3.74 -17.03
#